data_AF-A0A8S1BY64-F1
#
_entry.id   AF-A0A8S1BY64-F1
#
_cell.length_a   1.000
_cell.length_b   1.000
_cell.length_c   1.000
_cell.angle_alpha   90.00
_cell.angle_beta   90.00
_cell.angle_gamma   90.00
#
_symmetry.space_group_name_H-M   'P 1'
#
loop_
_entity.id
_entity.type
_entity.pdbx_description
1 polymer ?
#
loop_
_entity_poly.entity_id
_entity_poly.type
_entity_poly.pdbx_seq_one_letter_code
_entity_poly.pdbx_strand_id
1 'polypeptide(L)'
;MSLLKNTTLVAQALRRVSTSTVRREKIQYSPLSPKVKAAQEKFQIPDGTPIHLKGGFTDQVIYRTTVFLSFIGIAMVGQLIYSMSFPKKQ
;
A
#
# COMPACT_ATOMS: atom_id res chain seq x y z
N MET A 1 54.62 -14.49 -27.09
CA MET A 1 53.30 -13.82 -27.03
C MET A 1 52.22 -14.87 -26.75
N SER A 2 52.16 -15.44 -25.53
CA SER A 2 51.15 -16.47 -25.19
C SER A 2 50.78 -16.53 -23.69
N LEU A 3 50.91 -15.43 -22.94
CA LEU A 3 50.68 -15.41 -21.49
C LEU A 3 49.50 -14.51 -21.06
N LEU A 4 48.52 -14.29 -21.95
CA LEU A 4 47.33 -13.47 -21.65
C LEU A 4 46.00 -14.21 -21.85
N LYS A 5 46.01 -15.48 -22.24
CA LYS A 5 44.77 -16.21 -22.58
C LYS A 5 44.14 -16.98 -21.42
N ASN A 6 44.81 -17.08 -20.26
CA ASN A 6 44.38 -17.96 -19.17
C ASN A 6 43.72 -17.22 -17.98
N THR A 7 43.67 -15.89 -17.98
CA THR A 7 43.08 -15.11 -16.87
C THR A 7 41.56 -15.00 -16.94
N THR A 8 40.94 -15.27 -18.10
CA THR A 8 39.49 -15.18 -18.29
C THR A 8 38.72 -16.40 -17.81
N LEU A 9 39.40 -17.52 -17.52
CA LEU A 9 38.76 -18.73 -16.98
C LEU A 9 38.58 -18.69 -15.45
N VAL A 10 39.51 -18.04 -14.73
CA VAL A 10 39.41 -17.89 -13.27
C VAL A 10 38.29 -16.91 -12.88
N ALA A 11 38.08 -15.86 -13.68
CA ALA A 11 37.02 -14.88 -13.45
C ALA A 11 35.59 -15.46 -13.61
N GLN A 12 35.43 -16.54 -14.38
CA GLN A 12 34.13 -17.22 -14.56
C GLN A 12 33.77 -18.16 -13.40
N ALA A 13 34.76 -18.63 -12.63
CA ALA A 13 34.54 -19.52 -11.49
C ALA A 13 33.95 -18.80 -10.26
N LEU A 14 34.24 -17.50 -10.10
CA LEU A 14 33.78 -16.72 -8.93
C LEU A 14 32.39 -16.08 -9.10
N ARG A 15 31.79 -16.14 -10.30
CA ARG A 15 30.49 -15.53 -10.61
C ARG A 15 29.35 -16.54 -10.78
N ARG A 16 29.47 -17.71 -10.15
CA ARG A 16 28.34 -18.63 -9.95
C ARG A 16 27.73 -18.34 -8.57
N VAL A 17 27.19 -17.13 -8.40
CA VAL A 17 26.19 -16.90 -7.35
C VAL A 17 24.98 -17.68 -7.81
N SER A 18 24.92 -18.94 -7.37
CA SER A 18 23.75 -19.78 -7.49
C SER A 18 22.64 -19.07 -6.72
N THR A 19 21.86 -18.24 -7.41
CA THR A 19 20.48 -18.03 -6.99
C THR A 19 19.84 -19.40 -7.12
N SER A 20 19.91 -20.21 -6.07
CA SER A 20 19.04 -21.35 -5.93
C SER A 20 17.65 -20.76 -5.89
N THR A 21 17.04 -20.58 -7.07
CA THR A 21 15.60 -20.50 -7.16
C THR A 21 15.15 -21.76 -6.47
N VAL A 22 14.65 -21.63 -5.24
CA VAL A 22 13.99 -22.72 -4.53
C VAL A 22 13.14 -23.40 -5.59
N ARG A 23 13.47 -24.67 -5.90
CA ARG A 23 12.69 -25.47 -6.83
C ARG A 23 11.29 -25.42 -6.28
N ARG A 24 10.47 -24.54 -6.85
CA ARG A 24 9.10 -24.32 -6.42
C ARG A 24 8.41 -25.58 -6.89
N GLU A 25 8.41 -26.60 -6.04
CA GLU A 25 7.37 -27.60 -6.10
C GLU A 25 6.08 -26.79 -6.30
N LYS A 26 5.32 -27.13 -7.33
CA LYS A 26 3.97 -26.59 -7.52
C LYS A 26 3.19 -27.06 -6.31
N ILE A 27 3.31 -26.35 -5.19
CA ILE A 27 2.32 -26.38 -4.13
C ILE A 27 1.05 -25.97 -4.87
N GLN A 28 0.21 -26.94 -5.14
CA GLN A 28 -1.04 -26.73 -5.85
C GLN A 28 -1.96 -26.02 -4.87
N TYR A 29 -1.79 -24.70 -4.78
CA TYR A 29 -2.72 -23.86 -4.04
C TYR A 29 -4.10 -24.07 -4.66
N SER A 30 -5.11 -24.30 -3.82
CA SER A 30 -6.50 -24.29 -4.25
C SER A 30 -6.76 -23.03 -5.07
N PRO A 31 -7.49 -23.11 -6.20
CA PRO A 31 -7.71 -21.95 -7.05
C PRO A 31 -8.29 -20.81 -6.21
N LEU A 32 -7.70 -19.61 -6.36
CA LEU A 32 -8.22 -18.42 -5.70
C LEU A 32 -9.69 -18.24 -6.07
N SER A 33 -10.51 -17.90 -5.08
CA SER A 33 -11.91 -17.56 -5.32
C SER A 33 -11.99 -16.48 -6.42
N PRO A 34 -12.90 -16.62 -7.40
CA PRO A 34 -13.04 -15.64 -8.48
C PRO A 34 -13.31 -14.21 -7.93
N LYS A 35 -13.95 -14.11 -6.76
CA LYS A 35 -14.19 -12.82 -6.08
C LYS A 35 -12.89 -12.15 -5.64
N VAL A 36 -11.95 -12.93 -5.11
CA VAL A 36 -10.64 -12.40 -4.67
C VAL A 36 -9.83 -11.95 -5.86
N LYS A 37 -9.86 -12.72 -6.96
CA LYS A 37 -9.16 -12.36 -8.20
C LYS A 37 -9.71 -11.06 -8.79
N ALA A 38 -11.04 -10.91 -8.86
CA ALA A 38 -11.68 -9.67 -9.31
C ALA A 38 -11.34 -8.46 -8.41
N ALA A 39 -11.26 -8.67 -7.09
CA ALA A 39 -10.83 -7.63 -6.17
C ALA A 39 -9.34 -7.25 -6.40
N GLN A 40 -8.46 -8.24 -6.56
CA GLN A 40 -7.05 -8.00 -6.87
C GLN A 40 -6.89 -7.20 -8.16
N GLU A 41 -7.61 -7.59 -9.22
CA GLU A 41 -7.62 -6.86 -10.50
C GLU A 41 -8.06 -5.40 -10.30
N LYS A 42 -9.15 -5.15 -9.55
CA LYS A 42 -9.61 -3.78 -9.28
C LYS A 42 -8.60 -2.94 -8.48
N PHE A 43 -8.04 -3.49 -7.40
CA PHE A 43 -7.19 -2.72 -6.48
C PHE A 43 -5.73 -2.60 -6.94
N GLN A 44 -5.27 -3.45 -7.87
CA GLN A 44 -3.88 -3.45 -8.37
C GLN A 44 -3.66 -2.61 -9.64
N ILE A 45 -4.70 -1.99 -10.22
CA ILE A 45 -4.53 -1.08 -11.39
C ILE A 45 -3.61 0.08 -11.00
N PRO A 46 -2.55 0.41 -11.76
CA PRO A 46 -1.67 1.54 -11.47
C PRO A 46 -2.28 2.86 -11.95
N ASP A 47 -3.33 3.33 -11.29
CA ASP A 47 -4.08 4.55 -11.60
C ASP A 47 -3.66 5.77 -10.75
N GLY A 48 -2.81 5.57 -9.74
CA GLY A 48 -2.41 6.61 -8.79
C GLY A 48 -3.51 6.96 -7.76
N THR A 49 -4.67 6.31 -7.81
CA THR A 49 -5.73 6.51 -6.82
C THR A 49 -5.28 5.98 -5.46
N PRO A 50 -5.37 6.77 -4.39
CA PRO A 50 -5.01 6.30 -3.06
C PRO A 50 -5.92 5.15 -2.62
N ILE A 51 -5.37 4.20 -1.86
CA ILE A 51 -6.05 2.93 -1.53
C ILE A 51 -7.42 3.12 -0.86
N HIS A 52 -7.61 4.18 -0.06
CA HIS A 52 -8.85 4.48 0.65
C HIS A 52 -9.94 5.13 -0.20
N LEU A 53 -9.67 5.47 -1.47
CA LEU A 53 -10.66 5.94 -2.45
C LEU A 53 -10.84 4.95 -3.62
N LYS A 54 -10.11 3.82 -3.59
CA LYS A 54 -9.99 2.90 -4.72
C LYS A 54 -11.21 1.99 -4.90
N GLY A 55 -12.07 1.89 -3.88
CA GLY A 55 -13.37 1.24 -3.95
C GLY A 55 -14.37 2.00 -4.82
N GLY A 56 -14.17 3.31 -5.04
CA GLY A 56 -14.95 4.13 -5.97
C GLY A 56 -15.82 5.18 -5.26
N PHE A 57 -17.04 5.40 -5.76
CA PHE A 57 -17.92 6.48 -5.30
C PHE A 57 -18.29 6.38 -3.81
N THR A 58 -18.57 5.17 -3.32
CA THR A 58 -18.91 4.95 -1.90
C THR A 58 -17.81 5.41 -0.96
N ASP A 59 -16.55 5.13 -1.30
CA ASP A 59 -15.39 5.55 -0.50
C ASP A 59 -15.30 7.08 -0.42
N GLN A 60 -15.58 7.78 -1.53
CA GLN A 60 -15.56 9.24 -1.56
C GLN A 60 -16.64 9.86 -0.67
N VAL A 61 -17.86 9.30 -0.69
CA VAL A 61 -18.97 9.76 0.15
C VAL A 61 -18.60 9.60 1.61
N ILE A 62 -18.19 8.39 2.02
CA ILE A 62 -17.85 8.09 3.41
C ILE A 62 -16.69 8.97 3.87
N TYR A 63 -15.62 9.08 3.08
CA TYR A 63 -14.48 9.93 3.40
C TYR A 63 -14.89 11.39 3.66
N ARG A 64 -15.66 11.97 2.73
CA ARG A 64 -16.11 13.37 2.84
C ARG A 64 -17.03 13.58 4.04
N THR A 65 -17.96 12.66 4.29
CA THR A 65 -18.86 12.73 5.44
C THR A 65 -18.09 12.65 6.76
N THR A 66 -17.12 11.74 6.88
CA THR A 66 -16.30 11.62 8.08
C THR A 66 -15.49 12.90 8.32
N VAL A 67 -14.81 13.42 7.29
CA VAL A 67 -14.03 14.65 7.40
C VAL A 67 -14.92 15.83 7.82
N PHE A 68 -16.08 15.97 7.19
CA PHE A 68 -17.05 17.02 7.52
C PHE A 68 -17.50 16.94 8.98
N LEU A 69 -17.87 15.75 9.46
CA LEU A 69 -18.30 15.55 10.84
C LEU A 69 -17.17 15.81 11.84
N SER A 70 -15.93 15.44 11.51
CA SER A 70 -14.76 15.77 12.35
C SER A 70 -14.56 17.27 12.51
N PHE A 71 -14.69 18.05 11.43
CA PHE A 71 -14.59 19.50 11.51
C PHE A 71 -15.72 20.12 12.35
N ILE A 72 -16.95 19.61 12.22
CA ILE A 72 -18.07 20.04 13.09
C ILE A 72 -17.74 19.75 14.55
N GLY A 73 -17.27 18.54 14.85
CA GLY A 73 -16.90 18.16 16.22
C GLY A 73 -15.84 19.08 16.81
N ILE A 74 -14.80 19.41 16.04
CA ILE A 74 -13.76 20.36 16.46
C ILE A 74 -14.35 21.75 16.75
N ALA A 75 -15.24 22.25 15.89
CA ALA A 75 -15.90 23.54 16.10
C ALA A 75 -16.76 23.56 17.37
N MET A 76 -17.52 22.49 17.62
CA MET A 76 -18.33 22.34 18.83
C MET A 76 -17.47 22.29 20.09
N VAL A 77 -16.35 21.55 20.06
CA VAL A 77 -15.38 21.53 21.16
C VAL A 77 -14.79 22.91 21.39
N GLY A 78 -14.46 23.65 20.34
CA GLY A 78 -13.98 25.04 20.45
C GLY A 78 -15.01 25.95 21.11
N GLN A 79 -16.28 25.87 20.71
CA GLN A 79 -17.37 26.62 21.33
C GLN A 79 -17.56 26.24 22.81
N LEU A 80 -17.49 24.95 23.12
CA LEU A 80 -17.57 24.44 24.49
C LEU A 80 -16.45 25.03 25.35
N ILE A 81 -15.20 24.92 24.91
CA ILE A 81 -14.03 25.49 25.60
C ILE A 81 -14.22 26.99 25.82
N TYR A 82 -14.61 27.74 24.79
CA TYR A 82 -14.84 29.18 24.89
C TYR A 82 -15.88 29.52 25.96
N SER A 83 -17.02 28.83 25.94
CA SER A 83 -18.11 29.06 26.89
C SER A 83 -17.77 28.73 28.34
N MET A 84 -16.83 27.80 28.56
CA MET A 84 -16.36 27.41 29.90
C MET A 84 -15.18 28.27 30.38
N SER A 85 -14.42 28.85 29.46
CA SER A 85 -13.26 29.68 29.78
C SER A 85 -13.65 31.08 30.26
N PHE A 86 -14.76 31.62 29.78
CA PHE A 86 -15.22 32.96 30.14
C PHE A 86 -16.55 32.92 30.91
N PRO A 87 -16.65 33.61 32.06
CA PRO A 87 -17.90 33.68 32.80
C PRO A 87 -18.98 34.36 31.96
N LYS A 88 -20.19 33.81 31.97
CA LYS A 88 -21.33 34.46 31.33
C LYS A 88 -21.68 35.71 32.14
N LYS A 89 -21.76 36.85 31.46
CA LYS A 89 -22.19 38.10 32.09
C LYS A 89 -23.64 37.91 32.56
N GLN A 90 -23.89 38.11 33.86
CA GLN A 90 -25.22 38.14 34.45
C GLN A 90 -25.96 39.41 34.03
#